data_AF-A0A976FGA8-F1
#
_entry.id   AF-A0A976FGA8-F1
#
_cell.length_a   1.000
_cell.length_b   1.000
_cell.length_c   1.000
_cell.angle_alpha   90.00
_cell.angle_beta   90.00
_cell.angle_gamma   90.00
#
_symmetry.space_group_name_H-M   'P 1'
#
loop_
_entity.id
_entity.type
_entity.pdbx_description
1 polymer ?
#
loop_
_entity_poly.entity_id
_entity_poly.type
_entity_poly.pdbx_seq_one_letter_code
_entity_poly.pdbx_strand_id
1 'polypeptide(L)'
;MGRKLSNVYDYFFRLESEPGRKGLVRYQCKKCDKQYASNATRLAEHLKMSCAPSFQTNQRARAKALLTGPPGPPYDEKLQNEGTMDENEDLSENIMATEASLASQSASTDAFATAGVETAQSLALKRADQQLLSSMLESESDPPQDMTEVLLRLAKLSTCVLGDAMAQLKIQGHLVTLELLRGYDTPLTINICGPALTVQIVPITGATVGLRRSYDYVDTAEMGQVVVISAPTGITSAVFGGLLATAAKARNVAGIVTDGRVRDVQALCRLNFPAFASGTSVHGEWGSTAIGEVNCPIVVAGCVVRQNDIIRGDVNGVIVIPAERAQEIVMRAEVIEDQDHEIVQALNEGLPLQRSLYRVRSSRDI
;
A
#
# COMPACT_ATOMS: atom_id res chain seq x y z
N MET A 1 17.29 -25.31 12.95
CA MET A 1 17.10 -23.86 12.68
C MET A 1 15.88 -23.70 11.79
N GLY A 2 14.79 -23.12 12.29
CA GLY A 2 13.59 -22.90 11.49
C GLY A 2 13.87 -21.93 10.34
N ARG A 3 13.47 -22.29 9.12
CA ARG A 3 13.59 -21.41 7.95
C ARG A 3 12.74 -20.16 8.18
N LYS A 4 13.27 -18.99 7.85
CA LYS A 4 12.48 -17.73 7.90
C LYS A 4 11.38 -17.83 6.86
N LEU A 5 10.13 -17.67 7.29
CA LEU A 5 8.97 -17.59 6.40
C LEU A 5 9.15 -16.39 5.47
N SER A 6 8.69 -16.53 4.21
CA SER A 6 8.83 -15.49 3.18
C SER A 6 7.97 -14.27 3.50
N ASN A 7 6.85 -14.49 4.17
CA ASN A 7 5.84 -13.49 4.47
C ASN A 7 5.72 -13.25 5.98
N VAL A 8 5.44 -11.99 6.34
CA VAL A 8 5.28 -11.54 7.72
C VAL A 8 4.02 -12.13 8.36
N TYR A 9 2.95 -12.29 7.59
CA TYR A 9 1.66 -12.79 8.07
C TYR A 9 1.69 -14.29 8.42
N ASP A 10 2.59 -15.06 7.80
CA ASP A 10 2.75 -16.49 8.05
C ASP A 10 3.28 -16.80 9.47
N TYR A 11 3.81 -15.80 10.19
CA TYR A 11 4.30 -15.98 11.57
C TYR A 11 3.19 -16.08 12.61
N PHE A 12 1.91 -15.96 12.24
CA PHE A 12 0.80 -15.99 13.18
C PHE A 12 -0.18 -17.12 12.91
N PHE A 13 -0.63 -17.77 13.98
CA PHE A 13 -1.76 -18.68 13.95
C PHE A 13 -2.98 -18.00 14.55
N ARG A 14 -4.16 -18.25 13.96
CA ARG A 14 -5.44 -17.84 14.55
C ARG A 14 -5.81 -18.91 15.57
N LEU A 15 -6.10 -18.50 16.79
CA LEU A 15 -6.64 -19.36 17.84
C LEU A 15 -8.17 -19.26 17.78
N GLU A 16 -8.84 -20.40 17.96
CA GLU A 16 -10.29 -20.45 18.07
C GLU A 16 -10.76 -19.66 19.29
N SER A 17 -11.92 -19.02 19.18
CA SER A 17 -12.56 -18.38 20.33
C SER A 17 -13.01 -19.44 21.32
N GLU A 18 -12.71 -19.26 22.62
CA GLU A 18 -13.26 -20.13 23.66
C GLU A 18 -14.80 -20.15 23.58
N PRO A 19 -15.43 -21.33 23.65
CA PRO A 19 -16.89 -21.44 23.58
C PRO A 19 -17.52 -20.63 24.74
N GLY A 20 -18.29 -19.61 24.40
CA GLY A 20 -19.02 -18.77 25.37
C GLY A 20 -18.56 -17.31 25.49
N ARG A 21 -17.45 -16.90 24.87
CA ARG A 21 -17.04 -15.48 24.78
C ARG A 21 -17.11 -14.96 23.35
N LYS A 22 -18.20 -14.24 23.02
CA LYS A 22 -18.26 -13.44 21.79
C LYS A 22 -17.27 -12.28 21.89
N GLY A 23 -16.38 -12.15 20.91
CA GLY A 23 -15.87 -10.83 20.53
C GLY A 23 -14.35 -10.57 20.53
N LEU A 24 -13.47 -11.56 20.61
CA LEU A 24 -12.04 -11.28 20.40
C LEU A 24 -11.29 -12.47 19.81
N VAL A 25 -10.94 -12.37 18.54
CA VAL A 25 -10.10 -13.36 17.86
C VAL A 25 -8.70 -13.26 18.45
N ARG A 26 -8.09 -14.40 18.79
CA ARG A 26 -6.73 -14.42 19.32
C ARG A 26 -5.75 -14.92 18.27
N TYR A 27 -4.53 -14.39 18.29
CA TYR A 27 -3.43 -14.83 17.43
C TYR A 27 -2.21 -15.22 18.25
N GLN A 28 -1.51 -16.29 17.86
CA GLN A 28 -0.25 -16.71 18.48
C GLN A 28 0.91 -16.55 17.51
N CYS A 29 2.00 -15.91 17.96
CA CYS A 29 3.22 -15.77 17.14
C CYS A 29 4.08 -17.04 17.21
N LYS A 30 4.43 -17.63 16.06
CA LYS A 30 5.27 -18.83 15.93
C LYS A 30 6.71 -18.67 16.46
N LYS A 31 7.18 -17.43 16.68
CA LYS A 31 8.56 -17.17 17.14
C LYS A 31 8.68 -17.06 18.65
N CYS A 32 7.67 -16.51 19.32
CA CYS A 32 7.72 -16.17 20.75
C CYS A 32 6.58 -16.78 21.56
N ASP A 33 5.69 -17.55 20.92
CA ASP A 33 4.52 -18.23 21.48
C ASP A 33 3.52 -17.34 22.24
N LYS A 34 3.69 -16.01 22.17
CA LYS A 34 2.79 -15.04 22.80
C LYS A 34 1.47 -14.95 22.05
N GLN A 35 0.39 -14.78 22.81
CA GLN A 35 -0.98 -14.64 22.31
C GLN A 35 -1.43 -13.18 22.32
N TYR A 36 -2.19 -12.77 21.31
CA TYR A 36 -2.65 -11.40 21.09
C TYR A 36 -4.13 -11.37 20.79
N ALA A 37 -4.83 -10.41 21.36
CA ALA A 37 -6.15 -10.01 20.89
C ALA A 37 -6.06 -9.35 19.51
N SER A 38 -7.10 -9.51 18.69
CA SER A 38 -7.31 -8.96 17.34
C SER A 38 -7.39 -7.43 17.26
N ASN A 39 -6.55 -6.69 17.99
CA ASN A 39 -6.31 -5.29 17.69
C ASN A 39 -5.02 -5.21 16.86
N ALA A 40 -5.20 -5.06 15.54
CA ALA A 40 -4.24 -4.72 14.48
C ALA A 40 -2.90 -4.13 14.94
N THR A 41 -2.99 -3.07 15.75
CA THR A 41 -1.87 -2.25 16.19
C THR A 41 -0.87 -3.05 17.04
N ARG A 42 -1.33 -4.00 17.86
CA ARG A 42 -0.45 -4.78 18.75
C ARG A 42 0.34 -5.87 18.03
N LEU A 43 -0.18 -6.46 16.96
CA LEU A 43 0.52 -7.52 16.22
C LEU A 43 1.71 -6.98 15.42
N ALA A 44 1.47 -5.92 14.65
CA ALA A 44 2.53 -5.26 13.87
C ALA A 44 3.57 -4.60 14.79
N GLU A 45 3.18 -3.94 15.88
CA GLU A 45 4.11 -3.38 16.85
C GLU A 45 4.93 -4.44 17.59
N HIS A 46 4.37 -5.62 17.89
CA HIS A 46 5.13 -6.67 18.57
C HIS A 46 6.21 -7.31 17.68
N LEU A 47 5.92 -7.51 16.40
CA LEU A 47 6.94 -7.93 15.44
C LEU A 47 8.08 -6.91 15.36
N LYS A 48 7.73 -5.61 15.31
CA LYS A 48 8.66 -4.48 15.33
C LYS A 48 9.51 -4.43 16.62
N MET A 49 8.93 -4.73 17.78
CA MET A 49 9.55 -4.50 19.10
C MET A 49 10.20 -5.74 19.75
N SER A 50 9.81 -6.97 19.39
CA SER A 50 10.23 -8.17 20.15
C SER A 50 10.72 -9.33 19.29
N CYS A 51 10.21 -9.51 18.07
CA CYS A 51 10.52 -10.69 17.24
C CYS A 51 11.44 -10.40 16.02
N ALA A 52 11.65 -9.12 15.68
CA ALA A 52 12.58 -8.65 14.66
C ALA A 52 13.23 -7.31 15.09
N PRO A 53 14.13 -7.31 16.10
CA PRO A 53 14.67 -6.09 16.72
C PRO A 53 15.59 -5.25 15.80
N SER A 54 15.87 -5.69 14.57
CA SER A 54 16.57 -4.91 13.55
C SER A 54 15.72 -3.77 12.95
N PHE A 55 14.45 -3.67 13.35
CA PHE A 55 13.56 -2.60 12.93
C PHE A 55 13.85 -1.31 13.71
N GLN A 56 14.63 -0.41 13.12
CA GLN A 56 14.70 1.00 13.51
C GLN A 56 14.02 1.83 12.42
N THR A 57 12.87 2.44 12.73
CA THR A 57 12.25 3.45 11.87
C THR A 57 13.10 4.72 11.88
N ASN A 58 13.80 4.98 10.78
CA ASN A 58 14.46 6.27 10.56
C ASN A 58 13.47 7.46 10.44
N GLN A 59 12.15 7.23 10.52
CA GLN A 59 11.16 8.30 10.61
C GLN A 59 11.42 9.24 11.82
N ARG A 60 12.01 8.74 12.93
CA ARG A 60 12.42 9.62 14.05
C ARG A 60 13.58 10.56 13.71
N ALA A 61 14.45 10.21 12.77
CA ALA A 61 15.59 11.05 12.39
C ALA A 61 15.14 12.25 11.54
N ARG A 62 14.10 12.09 10.70
CA ARG A 62 13.64 13.16 9.80
C ARG A 62 12.81 14.23 10.51
N ALA A 63 11.99 13.87 11.49
CA ALA A 63 11.26 14.85 12.31
C ALA A 63 12.21 15.75 13.13
N LYS A 64 13.36 15.20 13.56
CA LYS A 64 14.39 15.97 14.29
C LYS A 64 15.23 16.86 13.36
N ALA A 65 15.48 16.42 12.12
CA ALA A 65 16.19 17.22 11.11
C ALA A 65 15.35 18.38 10.55
N LEU A 66 14.02 18.27 10.50
CA LEU A 66 13.12 19.38 10.14
C LEU A 66 12.98 20.44 11.25
N LEU A 67 13.29 20.09 12.50
CA LEU A 67 13.27 21.00 13.66
C LEU A 67 14.66 21.59 13.99
N THR A 68 15.72 21.15 13.30
CA THR A 68 17.08 21.69 13.47
C THR A 68 17.67 21.94 12.09
N GLY A 69 17.41 23.12 11.54
CA GLY A 69 18.07 23.57 10.31
C GLY A 69 19.59 23.60 10.49
N PRO A 70 20.39 23.28 9.46
CA PRO A 70 21.83 23.42 9.55
C PRO A 70 22.18 24.91 9.71
N PRO A 71 23.22 25.26 10.51
CA PRO A 71 23.69 26.63 10.57
C PRO A 71 24.22 27.02 9.18
N GLY A 72 23.75 28.15 8.66
CA GLY A 72 24.25 28.71 7.40
C GLY A 72 25.74 29.02 7.50
N PRO A 73 26.51 28.89 6.41
CA PRO A 73 27.93 29.22 6.42
C PRO A 73 28.11 30.73 6.64
N PRO A 74 29.19 31.15 7.34
CA PRO A 74 29.49 32.55 7.53
C PRO A 74 29.88 33.20 6.21
N TYR A 75 29.25 34.34 5.91
CA TYR A 75 29.66 35.26 4.85
C TYR A 75 31.05 35.80 5.17
N ASP A 76 32.01 35.61 4.27
CA ASP A 76 33.30 36.27 4.31
C ASP A 76 33.43 37.20 3.09
N GLU A 77 33.55 38.48 3.41
CA GLU A 77 33.57 39.60 2.49
C GLU A 77 35.04 39.99 2.27
N LYS A 78 35.63 39.68 1.10
CA LYS A 78 36.71 40.45 0.43
C LYS A 78 37.31 39.76 -0.80
N LEU A 79 37.78 40.63 -1.71
CA LEU A 79 38.42 40.47 -3.03
C LEU A 79 37.40 40.44 -4.19
N GLN A 80 37.04 41.59 -4.80
CA GLN A 80 37.81 42.38 -5.78
C GLN A 80 38.36 41.52 -6.93
N ASN A 81 38.37 41.91 -8.20
CA ASN A 81 37.78 42.92 -9.07
C ASN A 81 38.34 42.53 -10.47
N GLU A 82 37.73 42.99 -11.57
CA GLU A 82 38.10 42.82 -13.02
C GLU A 82 37.06 41.99 -13.80
N GLY A 83 36.40 42.49 -14.85
CA GLY A 83 36.48 43.79 -15.49
C GLY A 83 35.34 43.99 -16.52
N THR A 84 34.99 45.27 -16.70
CA THR A 84 34.64 46.00 -17.94
C THR A 84 33.57 45.49 -18.91
N MET A 85 32.49 46.28 -18.95
CA MET A 85 31.85 46.95 -20.12
C MET A 85 31.37 46.12 -21.31
N ASP A 86 30.06 46.20 -21.58
CA ASP A 86 29.57 47.04 -22.68
C ASP A 86 28.09 47.42 -22.47
N GLU A 87 27.83 48.72 -22.55
CA GLU A 87 26.51 49.35 -22.61
C GLU A 87 25.97 49.26 -24.04
N ASN A 88 24.65 49.13 -24.19
CA ASN A 88 23.88 49.96 -25.12
C ASN A 88 22.39 49.89 -24.75
N GLU A 89 21.87 51.08 -24.47
CA GLU A 89 20.49 51.42 -24.13
C GLU A 89 19.57 51.46 -25.37
N ASP A 90 18.30 51.78 -25.06
CA ASP A 90 17.19 52.28 -25.89
C ASP A 90 16.11 51.23 -26.25
N LEU A 91 14.81 51.40 -25.94
CA LEU A 91 14.02 52.53 -25.42
C LEU A 91 12.64 52.00 -24.92
N SER A 92 12.22 52.45 -23.73
CA SER A 92 10.89 52.98 -23.30
C SER A 92 9.56 52.38 -23.84
N GLU A 93 8.45 52.22 -23.09
CA GLU A 93 7.78 53.17 -22.17
C GLU A 93 6.80 52.48 -21.18
N ASN A 94 6.83 52.98 -19.93
CA ASN A 94 5.75 53.39 -19.01
C ASN A 94 4.47 52.55 -18.80
N ILE A 95 4.18 52.25 -17.52
CA ILE A 95 3.14 52.94 -16.70
C ILE A 95 3.48 52.75 -15.20
N MET A 96 3.49 53.87 -14.48
CA MET A 96 3.80 54.03 -13.06
C MET A 96 2.59 53.78 -12.14
N ALA A 97 2.90 53.31 -10.93
CA ALA A 97 2.04 53.23 -9.77
C ALA A 97 1.92 54.58 -9.04
N THR A 98 0.90 54.76 -8.20
CA THR A 98 1.02 55.49 -6.92
C THR A 98 -0.06 55.04 -5.92
N GLU A 99 0.39 54.71 -4.71
CA GLU A 99 -0.37 54.60 -3.48
C GLU A 99 -0.79 55.99 -2.94
N ALA A 100 -1.89 56.06 -2.20
CA ALA A 100 -2.03 57.01 -1.08
C ALA A 100 -3.15 56.57 -0.12
N SER A 101 -2.75 56.35 1.13
CA SER A 101 -3.59 56.15 2.32
C SER A 101 -3.94 57.50 2.95
N LEU A 102 -5.15 57.71 3.48
CA LEU A 102 -5.43 58.59 4.64
C LEU A 102 -6.89 58.52 5.09
N ALA A 103 -7.06 58.64 6.41
CA ALA A 103 -8.20 58.25 7.21
C ALA A 103 -9.18 59.40 7.55
N SER A 104 -10.30 58.98 8.17
CA SER A 104 -11.09 59.64 9.24
C SER A 104 -12.40 60.37 8.86
N GLN A 105 -13.49 59.94 9.55
CA GLN A 105 -14.50 60.70 10.33
C GLN A 105 -15.63 59.70 10.72
N SER A 106 -15.80 59.26 11.98
CA SER A 106 -16.56 59.86 13.11
C SER A 106 -18.04 60.15 12.77
N ALA A 107 -19.10 59.82 13.52
CA ALA A 107 -19.29 59.39 14.91
C ALA A 107 -20.75 58.90 15.16
N SER A 108 -20.92 58.25 16.31
CA SER A 108 -22.06 58.22 17.26
C SER A 108 -23.39 57.51 16.97
N THR A 109 -23.58 56.50 17.83
CA THR A 109 -24.75 55.90 18.49
C THR A 109 -26.00 56.75 18.71
N ASP A 110 -27.17 56.11 18.61
CA ASP A 110 -28.12 56.04 19.73
C ASP A 110 -29.06 54.83 19.64
N ALA A 111 -29.34 54.26 20.81
CA ALA A 111 -30.12 53.06 21.04
C ALA A 111 -31.61 53.35 21.21
N PHE A 112 -32.49 52.44 20.81
CA PHE A 112 -33.71 52.12 21.57
C PHE A 112 -34.19 50.70 21.23
N ALA A 113 -34.34 49.89 22.29
CA ALA A 113 -34.88 48.55 22.26
C ALA A 113 -36.40 48.59 22.49
N THR A 114 -37.15 47.71 21.81
CA THR A 114 -38.34 47.05 22.36
C THR A 114 -38.49 45.66 21.74
N ALA A 115 -38.76 44.70 22.61
CA ALA A 115 -38.87 43.28 22.35
C ALA A 115 -40.24 42.89 21.79
N GLY A 116 -40.27 41.80 21.01
CA GLY A 116 -41.47 41.06 20.62
C GLY A 116 -41.08 39.62 20.28
N VAL A 117 -41.30 38.73 21.24
CA VAL A 117 -41.02 37.29 21.18
C VAL A 117 -42.16 36.58 20.44
N GLU A 118 -41.84 35.86 19.36
CA GLU A 118 -42.62 34.69 18.91
C GLU A 118 -41.66 33.52 18.60
N THR A 119 -41.41 32.76 19.66
CA THR A 119 -41.45 31.28 19.73
C THR A 119 -40.86 30.45 18.58
N ALA A 120 -39.65 29.94 18.86
CA ALA A 120 -39.18 28.57 18.64
C ALA A 120 -40.15 27.57 17.98
N GLN A 121 -40.23 27.54 16.65
CA GLN A 121 -40.82 26.42 15.90
C GLN A 121 -40.42 26.47 14.41
N SER A 122 -39.13 26.32 14.08
CA SER A 122 -38.73 26.16 12.67
C SER A 122 -37.41 25.43 12.43
N LEU A 123 -37.09 24.41 13.22
CA LEU A 123 -36.05 23.42 12.87
C LEU A 123 -36.47 22.00 13.28
N ALA A 124 -37.67 21.59 12.87
CA ALA A 124 -38.04 20.18 12.89
C ALA A 124 -37.72 19.60 11.51
N LEU A 125 -36.59 18.88 11.38
CA LEU A 125 -36.36 18.01 10.23
C LEU A 125 -37.59 17.11 10.04
N LYS A 126 -38.07 16.98 8.80
CA LYS A 126 -39.15 16.05 8.49
C LYS A 126 -38.67 14.64 8.87
N ARG A 127 -39.58 13.79 9.37
CA ARG A 127 -39.25 12.39 9.74
C ARG A 127 -38.53 11.62 8.63
N ALA A 128 -38.81 11.97 7.37
CA ALA A 128 -38.12 11.41 6.19
C ALA A 128 -36.64 11.83 6.12
N ASP A 129 -36.32 13.09 6.44
CA ASP A 129 -34.92 13.58 6.46
C ASP A 129 -34.16 12.99 7.66
N GLN A 130 -34.83 12.81 8.80
CA GLN A 130 -34.27 12.09 9.95
C GLN A 130 -34.04 10.60 9.66
N GLN A 131 -34.93 9.95 8.90
CA GLN A 131 -34.76 8.56 8.46
C GLN A 131 -33.66 8.41 7.41
N LEU A 132 -33.47 9.41 6.54
CA LEU A 132 -32.35 9.44 5.60
C LEU A 132 -31.03 9.66 6.32
N LEU A 133 -30.97 10.59 7.28
CA LEU A 133 -29.79 10.76 8.13
C LEU A 133 -29.51 9.54 8.99
N SER A 134 -30.53 8.89 9.55
CA SER A 134 -30.33 7.68 10.35
C SER A 134 -29.87 6.52 9.48
N SER A 135 -30.42 6.33 8.27
CA SER A 135 -29.95 5.29 7.35
C SER A 135 -28.55 5.57 6.79
N MET A 136 -28.18 6.84 6.57
CA MET A 136 -26.82 7.24 6.23
C MET A 136 -25.85 7.01 7.41
N LEU A 137 -26.24 7.32 8.64
CA LEU A 137 -25.43 7.09 9.85
C LEU A 137 -25.35 5.61 10.24
N GLU A 138 -26.41 4.83 9.98
CA GLU A 138 -26.43 3.37 10.18
C GLU A 138 -25.54 2.67 9.15
N SER A 139 -25.39 3.21 7.94
CA SER A 139 -24.41 2.72 6.96
C SER A 139 -22.94 2.98 7.35
N GLU A 140 -22.69 3.87 8.31
CA GLU A 140 -21.37 4.10 8.91
C GLU A 140 -21.11 3.24 10.17
N SER A 141 -22.00 2.31 10.51
CA SER A 141 -21.93 1.51 11.75
C SER A 141 -21.47 0.06 11.59
N ASP A 142 -20.65 -0.23 10.58
CA ASP A 142 -19.77 -1.40 10.66
C ASP A 142 -18.58 -1.05 11.58
N PRO A 143 -18.18 -1.93 12.52
CA PRO A 143 -16.99 -1.70 13.32
C PRO A 143 -15.80 -1.46 12.37
N PRO A 144 -14.86 -0.55 12.71
CA PRO A 144 -13.70 -0.27 11.86
C PRO A 144 -13.03 -1.60 11.53
N GLN A 145 -13.07 -1.97 10.25
CA GLN A 145 -12.59 -3.26 9.79
C GLN A 145 -11.12 -3.39 10.17
N ASP A 146 -10.76 -4.42 10.95
CA ASP A 146 -9.36 -4.68 11.26
C ASP A 146 -8.68 -5.25 10.01
N MET A 147 -8.07 -4.36 9.23
CA MET A 147 -7.32 -4.70 8.03
C MET A 147 -6.22 -5.73 8.28
N THR A 148 -5.67 -5.81 9.49
CA THR A 148 -4.65 -6.82 9.84
C THR A 148 -5.26 -8.21 9.93
N GLU A 149 -6.47 -8.36 10.47
CA GLU A 149 -7.19 -9.64 10.45
C GLU A 149 -7.51 -10.07 9.03
N VAL A 150 -7.95 -9.15 8.17
CA VAL A 150 -8.20 -9.42 6.75
C VAL A 150 -6.93 -9.90 6.05
N LEU A 151 -5.80 -9.20 6.25
CA LEU A 151 -4.50 -9.59 5.70
C LEU A 151 -4.04 -10.97 6.17
N LEU A 152 -4.27 -11.32 7.44
CA LEU A 152 -3.92 -12.64 7.98
C LEU A 152 -4.76 -13.77 7.38
N ARG A 153 -6.03 -13.50 7.04
CA ARG A 153 -6.90 -14.47 6.36
C ARG A 153 -6.52 -14.61 4.89
N LEU A 154 -6.32 -13.49 4.19
CA LEU A 154 -5.87 -13.46 2.79
C LEU A 154 -4.52 -14.15 2.58
N ALA A 155 -3.59 -14.03 3.54
CA ALA A 155 -2.27 -14.67 3.46
C ALA A 155 -2.34 -16.20 3.44
N LYS A 156 -3.38 -16.81 4.04
CA LYS A 156 -3.54 -18.27 4.10
C LYS A 156 -4.14 -18.86 2.82
N LEU A 157 -4.95 -18.08 2.13
CA LEU A 157 -5.65 -18.51 0.92
C LEU A 157 -4.70 -18.51 -0.29
N SER A 158 -4.95 -19.40 -1.24
CA SER A 158 -4.23 -19.43 -2.52
C SER A 158 -4.68 -18.29 -3.44
N THR A 159 -3.79 -17.86 -4.35
CA THR A 159 -4.17 -16.85 -5.35
C THR A 159 -5.26 -17.35 -6.30
N CYS A 160 -5.35 -18.65 -6.56
CA CYS A 160 -6.40 -19.26 -7.38
C CYS A 160 -7.79 -19.11 -6.75
N VAL A 161 -7.95 -19.49 -5.47
CA VAL A 161 -9.23 -19.37 -4.76
C VAL A 161 -9.66 -17.91 -4.64
N LEU A 162 -8.72 -17.01 -4.34
CA LEU A 162 -8.99 -15.57 -4.33
C LEU A 162 -9.37 -15.04 -5.72
N GLY A 163 -8.74 -15.56 -6.76
CA GLY A 163 -9.07 -15.25 -8.14
C GLY A 163 -10.50 -15.67 -8.51
N ASP A 164 -10.92 -16.86 -8.12
CA ASP A 164 -12.29 -17.34 -8.33
C ASP A 164 -13.31 -16.49 -7.56
N ALA A 165 -12.98 -16.10 -6.32
CA ALA A 165 -13.82 -15.20 -5.54
C ALA A 165 -13.97 -13.84 -6.23
N MET A 166 -12.87 -13.24 -6.68
CA MET A 166 -12.87 -11.98 -7.42
C MET A 166 -13.67 -12.08 -8.73
N ALA A 167 -13.53 -13.19 -9.46
CA ALA A 167 -14.28 -13.44 -10.70
C ALA A 167 -15.80 -13.47 -10.44
N GLN A 168 -16.24 -14.13 -9.38
CA GLN A 168 -17.66 -14.16 -8.99
C GLN A 168 -18.19 -12.78 -8.57
N LEU A 169 -17.33 -11.97 -7.94
CA LEU A 169 -17.63 -10.59 -7.55
C LEU A 169 -17.43 -9.58 -8.70
N LYS A 170 -17.04 -10.06 -9.90
CA LYS A 170 -16.76 -9.26 -11.10
C LYS A 170 -15.67 -8.20 -10.89
N ILE A 171 -14.68 -8.51 -10.06
CA ILE A 171 -13.53 -7.65 -9.79
C ILE A 171 -12.35 -8.15 -10.63
N GLN A 172 -11.72 -7.26 -11.37
CA GLN A 172 -10.49 -7.56 -12.12
C GLN A 172 -9.27 -7.15 -11.29
N GLY A 173 -8.27 -8.03 -11.18
CA GLY A 173 -7.02 -7.73 -10.49
C GLY A 173 -5.92 -8.76 -10.72
N HIS A 174 -5.98 -9.53 -11.80
CA HIS A 174 -4.96 -10.53 -12.13
C HIS A 174 -3.80 -9.88 -12.88
N LEU A 175 -2.58 -10.01 -12.36
CA LEU A 175 -1.38 -9.48 -12.99
C LEU A 175 -0.76 -10.53 -13.92
N VAL A 176 -1.41 -10.77 -15.06
CA VAL A 176 -1.20 -11.94 -15.93
C VAL A 176 0.22 -12.06 -16.50
N THR A 177 0.91 -10.94 -16.75
CA THR A 177 2.22 -10.94 -17.42
C THR A 177 3.39 -11.17 -16.46
N LEU A 178 3.13 -11.35 -15.16
CA LEU A 178 4.17 -11.39 -14.14
C LEU A 178 4.47 -12.82 -13.71
N GLU A 179 5.75 -13.17 -13.72
CA GLU A 179 6.22 -14.48 -13.27
C GLU A 179 7.00 -14.37 -11.97
N LEU A 180 6.84 -15.38 -11.10
CA LEU A 180 7.65 -15.51 -9.90
C LEU A 180 9.09 -15.85 -10.27
N LEU A 181 10.00 -14.90 -10.03
CA LEU A 181 11.43 -15.12 -10.21
C LEU A 181 11.98 -15.94 -9.04
N ARG A 182 12.40 -17.15 -9.37
CA ARG A 182 12.94 -18.11 -8.42
C ARG A 182 14.13 -18.84 -9.00
N GLY A 183 15.08 -19.18 -8.13
CA GLY A 183 16.14 -20.14 -8.44
C GLY A 183 15.64 -21.56 -8.26
N TYR A 184 16.33 -22.54 -8.86
CA TYR A 184 15.97 -23.95 -8.78
C TYR A 184 15.91 -24.49 -7.34
N ASP A 185 16.79 -23.99 -6.45
CA ASP A 185 16.88 -24.46 -5.06
C ASP A 185 15.85 -23.78 -4.12
N THR A 186 15.04 -22.86 -4.65
CA THR A 186 14.13 -22.05 -3.85
C THR A 186 12.85 -22.83 -3.54
N PRO A 187 12.40 -22.93 -2.28
CA PRO A 187 11.20 -23.69 -1.94
C PRO A 187 9.95 -23.13 -2.63
N LEU A 188 9.06 -24.03 -3.05
CA LEU A 188 7.75 -23.70 -3.64
C LEU A 188 6.79 -22.99 -2.66
N THR A 189 7.17 -22.90 -1.38
CA THR A 189 6.35 -22.26 -0.34
C THR A 189 6.50 -20.74 -0.31
N ILE A 190 7.22 -20.12 -1.25
CA ILE A 190 7.35 -18.67 -1.29
C ILE A 190 6.00 -18.06 -1.69
N ASN A 191 5.50 -17.22 -0.80
CA ASN A 191 4.35 -16.37 -1.03
C ASN A 191 4.65 -14.93 -0.58
N ILE A 192 3.85 -14.00 -1.08
CA ILE A 192 3.73 -12.62 -0.61
C ILE A 192 2.27 -12.32 -0.31
N CYS A 193 2.05 -11.55 0.75
CA CYS A 193 0.79 -10.90 1.06
C CYS A 193 1.12 -9.58 1.74
N GLY A 194 0.48 -8.48 1.37
CA GLY A 194 0.66 -7.21 2.07
C GLY A 194 0.14 -6.00 1.32
N PRO A 195 0.04 -4.84 1.99
CA PRO A 195 -0.37 -3.59 1.36
C PRO A 195 0.66 -3.11 0.33
N ALA A 196 0.18 -2.59 -0.80
CA ALA A 196 0.98 -2.07 -1.89
C ALA A 196 1.62 -0.74 -1.51
N LEU A 197 2.94 -0.64 -1.73
CA LEU A 197 3.68 0.61 -1.85
C LEU A 197 3.91 0.86 -3.34
N THR A 198 3.15 1.78 -3.92
CA THR A 198 3.20 2.01 -5.37
C THR A 198 4.33 2.97 -5.75
N VAL A 199 5.04 2.65 -6.83
CA VAL A 199 6.13 3.46 -7.38
C VAL A 199 5.99 3.50 -8.89
N GLN A 200 5.92 4.69 -9.44
CA GLN A 200 5.94 4.92 -10.87
C GLN A 200 7.36 5.21 -11.33
N ILE A 201 7.81 4.49 -12.35
CA ILE A 201 9.07 4.76 -13.03
C ILE A 201 8.76 5.39 -14.39
N VAL A 202 9.57 6.38 -14.76
CA VAL A 202 9.46 7.12 -16.01
C VAL A 202 10.75 6.95 -16.84
N PRO A 203 10.67 6.94 -18.17
CA PRO A 203 11.86 6.90 -19.00
C PRO A 203 12.61 8.24 -18.90
N ILE A 204 13.94 8.20 -18.96
CA ILE A 204 14.73 9.43 -19.05
C ILE A 204 14.79 9.85 -20.51
N THR A 205 14.11 10.94 -20.86
CA THR A 205 14.18 11.56 -22.18
C THR A 205 14.68 13.00 -22.03
N GLY A 206 15.95 13.27 -22.37
CA GLY A 206 16.52 14.63 -22.43
C GLY A 206 17.41 15.04 -21.25
N ALA A 207 17.65 16.35 -21.11
CA ALA A 207 18.55 16.93 -20.11
C ALA A 207 18.03 16.65 -18.68
N THR A 208 18.89 16.08 -17.85
CA THR A 208 18.57 15.50 -16.54
C THR A 208 18.40 16.57 -15.46
N VAL A 209 17.43 17.47 -15.64
CA VAL A 209 17.15 18.52 -14.66
C VAL A 209 16.06 18.03 -13.70
N GLY A 210 16.47 17.62 -12.50
CA GLY A 210 15.56 17.48 -11.36
C GLY A 210 14.94 16.09 -11.08
N LEU A 211 15.15 15.08 -11.93
CA LEU A 211 14.72 13.70 -11.64
C LEU A 211 15.62 13.10 -10.54
N ARG A 212 15.16 13.27 -9.31
CA ARG A 212 15.83 12.82 -8.09
C ARG A 212 15.85 11.29 -8.06
N ARG A 213 17.04 10.69 -8.16
CA ARG A 213 17.25 9.24 -7.93
C ARG A 213 17.17 8.91 -6.43
N SER A 214 16.03 9.21 -5.82
CA SER A 214 15.82 8.92 -4.40
C SER A 214 15.15 7.56 -4.29
N TYR A 215 15.93 6.52 -3.96
CA TYR A 215 15.40 5.23 -3.50
C TYR A 215 14.75 5.32 -2.11
N ASP A 216 14.45 6.55 -1.65
CA ASP A 216 13.78 6.89 -0.40
C ASP A 216 12.50 6.06 -0.19
N TYR A 217 11.81 5.64 -1.27
CA TYR A 217 10.62 4.79 -1.15
C TYR A 217 10.93 3.46 -0.46
N VAL A 218 12.08 2.83 -0.74
CA VAL A 218 12.53 1.62 -0.03
C VAL A 218 12.87 1.97 1.41
N ASP A 219 13.41 3.16 1.64
CA ASP A 219 13.79 3.59 2.98
C ASP A 219 12.59 3.93 3.87
N THR A 220 11.49 4.38 3.28
CA THR A 220 10.21 4.69 3.94
C THR A 220 9.25 3.51 4.00
N ALA A 221 9.54 2.41 3.30
CA ALA A 221 8.68 1.23 3.26
C ALA A 221 8.44 0.66 4.66
N GLU A 222 7.18 0.33 4.94
CA GLU A 222 6.77 -0.28 6.19
C GLU A 222 6.90 -1.80 6.14
N MET A 223 7.07 -2.40 7.32
CA MET A 223 7.13 -3.85 7.46
C MET A 223 5.85 -4.51 6.91
N GLY A 224 6.02 -5.55 6.10
CA GLY A 224 4.93 -6.30 5.49
C GLY A 224 4.36 -5.66 4.22
N GLN A 225 4.77 -4.45 3.84
CA GLN A 225 4.38 -3.88 2.55
C GLN A 225 4.99 -4.67 1.39
N VAL A 226 4.31 -4.65 0.25
CA VAL A 226 4.81 -5.13 -1.03
C VAL A 226 5.14 -3.92 -1.90
N VAL A 227 6.36 -3.81 -2.38
CA VAL A 227 6.71 -2.76 -3.33
C VAL A 227 6.10 -3.13 -4.68
N VAL A 228 5.36 -2.20 -5.29
CA VAL A 228 4.73 -2.39 -6.60
C VAL A 228 5.25 -1.31 -7.54
N ILE A 229 6.00 -1.71 -8.57
CA ILE A 229 6.66 -0.79 -9.50
C ILE A 229 6.01 -0.88 -10.88
N SER A 230 5.46 0.23 -11.37
CA SER A 230 5.07 0.38 -12.76
C SER A 230 6.26 0.86 -13.57
N ALA A 231 6.66 0.07 -14.56
CA ALA A 231 7.75 0.37 -15.46
C ALA A 231 7.24 0.89 -16.82
N PRO A 232 7.96 1.82 -17.47
CA PRO A 232 7.61 2.25 -18.81
C PRO A 232 7.65 1.08 -19.80
N THR A 233 6.74 1.08 -20.77
CA THR A 233 6.68 0.03 -21.78
C THR A 233 7.94 0.05 -22.66
N GLY A 234 8.42 -1.14 -23.04
CA GLY A 234 9.57 -1.29 -23.95
C GLY A 234 10.94 -1.06 -23.32
N ILE A 235 11.05 -0.80 -22.01
CA ILE A 235 12.37 -0.67 -21.37
C ILE A 235 13.11 -2.00 -21.33
N THR A 236 14.42 -1.94 -21.54
CA THR A 236 15.33 -3.10 -21.44
C THR A 236 16.11 -3.11 -20.14
N SER A 237 16.14 -1.99 -19.41
CA SER A 237 16.81 -1.84 -18.11
C SER A 237 16.01 -2.49 -16.98
N ALA A 238 16.73 -2.95 -15.95
CA ALA A 238 16.15 -3.41 -14.71
C ALA A 238 15.82 -2.22 -13.79
N VAL A 239 14.62 -2.26 -13.21
CA VAL A 239 14.10 -1.26 -12.27
C VAL A 239 14.28 -1.66 -10.81
N PHE A 240 14.69 -2.91 -10.56
CA PHE A 240 14.94 -3.44 -9.23
C PHE A 240 16.10 -4.45 -9.26
N GLY A 241 16.89 -4.52 -8.20
CA GLY A 241 18.10 -5.34 -8.15
C GLY A 241 18.50 -5.77 -6.75
N GLY A 242 19.68 -6.40 -6.62
CA GLY A 242 20.10 -7.06 -5.38
C GLY A 242 20.29 -6.09 -4.20
N LEU A 243 20.76 -4.87 -4.45
CA LEU A 243 20.95 -3.87 -3.39
C LEU A 243 19.60 -3.39 -2.82
N LEU A 244 18.64 -3.10 -3.70
CA LEU A 244 17.27 -2.72 -3.30
C LEU A 244 16.57 -3.88 -2.60
N ALA A 245 16.75 -5.11 -3.07
CA ALA A 245 16.25 -6.31 -2.39
C ALA A 245 16.83 -6.44 -0.97
N THR A 246 18.13 -6.15 -0.80
CA THR A 246 18.80 -6.19 0.51
C THR A 246 18.22 -5.13 1.45
N ALA A 247 18.06 -3.89 0.97
CA ALA A 247 17.49 -2.80 1.74
C ALA A 247 16.01 -3.05 2.13
N ALA A 248 15.22 -3.57 1.19
CA ALA A 248 13.82 -3.96 1.41
C ALA A 248 13.72 -5.12 2.42
N LYS A 249 14.57 -6.14 2.29
CA LYS A 249 14.62 -7.28 3.22
C LYS A 249 15.01 -6.85 4.63
N ALA A 250 15.97 -5.93 4.77
CA ALA A 250 16.37 -5.38 6.08
C ALA A 250 15.20 -4.70 6.80
N ARG A 251 14.23 -4.16 6.05
CA ARG A 251 12.99 -3.55 6.55
C ARG A 251 11.81 -4.50 6.68
N ASN A 252 12.00 -5.77 6.34
CA ASN A 252 10.94 -6.78 6.32
C ASN A 252 9.78 -6.43 5.36
N VAL A 253 10.11 -5.81 4.23
CA VAL A 253 9.21 -5.73 3.06
C VAL A 253 8.91 -7.17 2.60
N ALA A 254 7.65 -7.45 2.26
CA ALA A 254 7.17 -8.78 1.91
C ALA A 254 7.68 -9.24 0.53
N GLY A 255 7.87 -8.33 -0.42
CA GLY A 255 8.42 -8.63 -1.74
C GLY A 255 8.33 -7.45 -2.71
N ILE A 256 8.60 -7.75 -3.99
CA ILE A 256 8.49 -6.81 -5.12
C ILE A 256 7.58 -7.39 -6.21
N VAL A 257 6.77 -6.52 -6.81
CA VAL A 257 5.95 -6.81 -7.98
C VAL A 257 6.19 -5.71 -9.01
N THR A 258 6.51 -6.06 -10.26
CA THR A 258 6.73 -5.07 -11.31
C THR A 258 6.41 -5.63 -12.69
N ASP A 259 5.85 -4.80 -13.57
CA ASP A 259 5.74 -5.13 -15.00
C ASP A 259 7.02 -4.78 -15.79
N GLY A 260 8.05 -4.31 -15.09
CA GLY A 260 9.40 -4.12 -15.62
C GLY A 260 10.28 -5.36 -15.48
N ARG A 261 11.59 -5.12 -15.59
CA ARG A 261 12.63 -6.14 -15.44
C ARG A 261 13.35 -5.99 -14.11
N VAL A 262 13.87 -7.10 -13.58
CA VAL A 262 14.76 -7.07 -12.40
C VAL A 262 16.12 -7.68 -12.70
N ARG A 263 17.10 -7.41 -11.84
CA ARG A 263 18.48 -7.89 -11.95
C ARG A 263 18.93 -8.59 -10.67
N ASP A 264 20.06 -9.29 -10.76
CA ASP A 264 20.74 -9.95 -9.64
C ASP A 264 19.91 -11.09 -9.03
N VAL A 265 19.21 -11.88 -9.87
CA VAL A 265 18.31 -12.97 -9.45
C VAL A 265 18.95 -13.89 -8.41
N GLN A 266 20.25 -14.19 -8.55
CA GLN A 266 20.97 -15.01 -7.57
C GLN A 266 21.00 -14.37 -6.17
N ALA A 267 21.16 -13.05 -6.07
CA ALA A 267 21.09 -12.32 -4.81
C ALA A 267 19.67 -12.36 -4.23
N LEU A 268 18.64 -12.15 -5.05
CA LEU A 268 17.24 -12.24 -4.62
C LEU A 268 16.91 -13.63 -4.05
N CYS A 269 17.38 -14.68 -4.73
CA CYS A 269 17.20 -16.07 -4.29
C CYS A 269 17.93 -16.33 -2.97
N ARG A 270 19.20 -15.91 -2.84
CA ARG A 270 19.97 -16.06 -1.59
C ARG A 270 19.31 -15.35 -0.41
N LEU A 271 18.68 -14.20 -0.66
CA LEU A 271 17.95 -13.44 0.36
C LEU A 271 16.57 -14.04 0.71
N ASN A 272 16.09 -15.02 -0.07
CA ASN A 272 14.69 -15.45 -0.07
C ASN A 272 13.76 -14.23 -0.13
N PHE A 273 14.03 -13.33 -1.09
CA PHE A 273 13.23 -12.15 -1.35
C PHE A 273 12.32 -12.42 -2.56
N PRO A 274 11.00 -12.54 -2.36
CA PRO A 274 10.08 -12.86 -3.45
C PRO A 274 10.01 -11.70 -4.45
N ALA A 275 10.10 -12.02 -5.74
CA ALA A 275 10.01 -11.04 -6.81
C ALA A 275 9.14 -11.55 -7.95
N PHE A 276 8.12 -10.77 -8.30
CA PHE A 276 7.29 -10.99 -9.48
C PHE A 276 7.65 -9.94 -10.52
N ALA A 277 8.04 -10.37 -11.71
CA ALA A 277 8.47 -9.47 -12.77
C ALA A 277 8.05 -9.98 -14.15
N SER A 278 7.95 -9.08 -15.13
CA SER A 278 7.80 -9.48 -16.55
C SER A 278 9.06 -10.12 -17.13
N GLY A 279 10.20 -10.02 -16.42
CA GLY A 279 11.42 -10.71 -16.81
C GLY A 279 12.67 -10.16 -16.12
N THR A 280 13.83 -10.55 -16.64
CA THR A 280 15.13 -10.15 -16.09
C THR A 280 15.91 -9.26 -17.05
N SER A 281 16.83 -8.45 -16.53
CA SER A 281 17.82 -7.71 -17.30
C SER A 281 19.18 -7.68 -16.62
N VAL A 282 20.25 -7.62 -17.42
CA VAL A 282 21.61 -7.33 -16.94
C VAL A 282 21.91 -5.83 -16.94
N HIS A 283 21.15 -5.04 -17.70
CA HIS A 283 21.32 -3.61 -17.80
C HIS A 283 20.65 -2.92 -16.61
N GLY A 284 21.37 -2.03 -15.91
CA GLY A 284 20.81 -1.25 -14.81
C GLY A 284 19.97 -0.08 -15.31
N GLU A 285 19.25 0.57 -14.40
CA GLU A 285 18.43 1.77 -14.68
C GLU A 285 19.23 3.02 -15.07
N TRP A 286 20.55 3.04 -14.85
CA TRP A 286 21.37 4.24 -15.02
C TRP A 286 21.27 4.81 -16.45
N GLY A 287 20.76 6.04 -16.55
CA GLY A 287 20.60 6.74 -17.82
C GLY A 287 19.43 6.26 -18.68
N SER A 288 18.65 5.28 -18.20
CA SER A 288 17.50 4.72 -18.91
C SER A 288 16.18 5.15 -18.26
N THR A 289 16.09 5.06 -16.93
CA THR A 289 14.84 5.30 -16.20
C THR A 289 15.09 6.09 -14.92
N ALA A 290 14.07 6.79 -14.45
CA ALA A 290 14.07 7.51 -13.18
C ALA A 290 12.78 7.25 -12.40
N ILE A 291 12.84 7.44 -11.09
CA ILE A 291 11.65 7.39 -10.22
C ILE A 291 10.83 8.65 -10.50
N GLY A 292 9.56 8.47 -10.85
CA GLY A 292 8.60 9.55 -11.03
C GLY A 292 7.90 9.86 -9.72
N GLU A 293 6.76 9.21 -9.49
CA GLU A 293 5.94 9.40 -8.28
C GLU A 293 5.90 8.14 -7.41
N VAL A 294 5.69 8.33 -6.11
CA VAL A 294 5.56 7.27 -5.11
C VAL A 294 4.23 7.48 -4.38
N ASN A 295 3.53 6.40 -4.05
CA ASN A 295 2.17 6.40 -3.48
C ASN A 295 1.09 6.97 -4.41
N CYS A 296 1.31 6.97 -5.73
CA CYS A 296 0.30 7.33 -6.73
C CYS A 296 -0.41 6.07 -7.28
N PRO A 297 -1.64 6.16 -7.79
CA PRO A 297 -2.24 5.08 -8.56
C PRO A 297 -1.42 4.78 -9.81
N ILE A 298 -1.04 3.51 -9.99
CA ILE A 298 -0.22 3.04 -11.12
C ILE A 298 -0.94 1.93 -11.87
N VAL A 299 -0.51 1.66 -13.10
CA VAL A 299 -0.96 0.51 -13.87
C VAL A 299 0.20 -0.49 -13.94
N VAL A 300 -0.05 -1.72 -13.53
CA VAL A 300 0.91 -2.83 -13.59
C VAL A 300 0.24 -4.02 -14.24
N ALA A 301 0.84 -4.58 -15.28
CA ALA A 301 0.33 -5.78 -15.97
C ALA A 301 -1.17 -5.70 -16.34
N GLY A 302 -1.64 -4.50 -16.71
CA GLY A 302 -3.03 -4.25 -17.11
C GLY A 302 -4.02 -3.98 -15.96
N CYS A 303 -3.57 -3.98 -14.70
CA CYS A 303 -4.42 -3.67 -13.55
C CYS A 303 -4.02 -2.35 -12.90
N VAL A 304 -5.01 -1.60 -12.41
CA VAL A 304 -4.77 -0.41 -11.57
C VAL A 304 -4.43 -0.88 -10.16
N VAL A 305 -3.34 -0.36 -9.62
CA VAL A 305 -2.91 -0.59 -8.24
C VAL A 305 -2.82 0.75 -7.53
N ARG A 306 -3.53 0.87 -6.41
CA ARG A 306 -3.49 2.04 -5.53
C ARG A 306 -2.61 1.78 -4.32
N GLN A 307 -2.21 2.86 -3.68
CA GLN A 307 -1.54 2.78 -2.39
C GLN A 307 -2.42 2.01 -1.40
N ASN A 308 -1.83 1.05 -0.69
CA ASN A 308 -2.47 0.16 0.29
C ASN A 308 -3.47 -0.88 -0.26
N ASP A 309 -3.64 -1.02 -1.58
CA ASP A 309 -4.29 -2.21 -2.13
C ASP A 309 -3.52 -3.47 -1.71
N ILE A 310 -4.20 -4.59 -1.53
CA ILE A 310 -3.57 -5.79 -1.01
C ILE A 310 -3.02 -6.60 -2.17
N ILE A 311 -1.72 -6.86 -2.13
CA ILE A 311 -1.05 -7.72 -3.09
C ILE A 311 -0.93 -9.11 -2.49
N ARG A 312 -1.40 -10.13 -3.20
CA ARG A 312 -1.22 -11.53 -2.84
C ARG A 312 -0.59 -12.26 -4.02
N GLY A 313 0.55 -12.91 -3.79
CA GLY A 313 1.26 -13.66 -4.83
C GLY A 313 1.84 -14.97 -4.31
N ASP A 314 1.71 -16.04 -5.07
CA ASP A 314 2.31 -17.35 -4.80
C ASP A 314 2.88 -17.95 -6.10
N VAL A 315 3.13 -19.26 -6.11
CA VAL A 315 3.68 -19.97 -7.27
C VAL A 315 2.81 -19.90 -8.52
N ASN A 316 1.51 -19.60 -8.39
CA ASN A 316 0.59 -19.53 -9.52
C ASN A 316 0.58 -18.14 -10.19
N GLY A 317 1.06 -17.11 -9.49
CA GLY A 317 1.03 -15.73 -9.97
C GLY A 317 0.71 -14.74 -8.86
N VAL A 318 0.27 -13.56 -9.25
CA VAL A 318 0.00 -12.45 -8.32
C VAL A 318 -1.29 -11.70 -8.70
N ILE A 319 -2.04 -11.34 -7.66
CA ILE A 319 -3.31 -10.61 -7.76
C ILE A 319 -3.28 -9.34 -6.91
N VAL A 320 -4.09 -8.37 -7.31
CA VAL A 320 -4.34 -7.11 -6.62
C VAL A 320 -5.77 -7.14 -6.11
N ILE A 321 -5.92 -6.94 -4.80
CA ILE A 321 -7.20 -6.91 -4.11
C ILE A 321 -7.44 -5.47 -3.66
N PRO A 322 -8.48 -4.78 -4.16
CA PRO A 322 -8.82 -3.43 -3.70
C PRO A 322 -9.06 -3.43 -2.20
N ALA A 323 -8.43 -2.50 -1.47
CA ALA A 323 -8.50 -2.47 -0.01
C ALA A 323 -9.95 -2.40 0.50
N GLU A 324 -10.79 -1.63 -0.17
CA GLU A 324 -12.22 -1.45 0.12
C GLU A 324 -13.07 -2.72 -0.08
N ARG A 325 -12.60 -3.68 -0.88
CA ARG A 325 -13.33 -4.94 -1.17
C ARG A 325 -12.69 -6.17 -0.49
N ALA A 326 -11.59 -5.99 0.22
CA ALA A 326 -10.79 -7.08 0.77
C ALA A 326 -11.58 -8.02 1.69
N GLN A 327 -12.44 -7.45 2.56
CA GLN A 327 -13.27 -8.23 3.48
C GLN A 327 -14.31 -9.10 2.75
N GLU A 328 -14.95 -8.56 1.71
CA GLU A 328 -15.92 -9.30 0.91
C GLU A 328 -15.26 -10.43 0.12
N ILE A 329 -14.11 -10.15 -0.49
CA ILE A 329 -13.33 -11.13 -1.25
C ILE A 329 -12.87 -12.27 -0.34
N VAL A 330 -12.31 -11.98 0.85
CA VAL A 330 -11.83 -13.03 1.74
C VAL A 330 -12.96 -13.92 2.25
N MET A 331 -14.13 -13.35 2.58
CA MET A 331 -15.30 -14.13 2.98
C MET A 331 -15.77 -15.04 1.84
N ARG A 332 -15.82 -14.52 0.61
CA ARG A 332 -16.24 -15.34 -0.53
C ARG A 332 -15.24 -16.44 -0.83
N ALA A 333 -13.95 -16.15 -0.72
CA ALA A 333 -12.85 -17.07 -0.97
C ALA A 333 -12.81 -18.22 0.04
N GLU A 334 -13.00 -17.96 1.34
CA GLU A 334 -13.10 -19.02 2.35
C GLU A 334 -14.27 -19.97 2.05
N VAL A 335 -15.41 -19.43 1.63
CA VAL A 335 -16.55 -20.26 1.22
C VAL A 335 -16.23 -21.13 0.01
N ILE A 336 -15.43 -20.64 -0.95
CA ILE A 336 -14.98 -21.43 -2.11
C ILE A 336 -13.99 -22.52 -1.66
N GLU A 337 -13.03 -22.18 -0.79
CA GLU A 337 -12.05 -23.13 -0.27
C GLU A 337 -12.72 -24.30 0.46
N ASP A 338 -13.72 -24.01 1.31
CA ASP A 338 -14.51 -25.04 2.00
C ASP A 338 -15.26 -25.93 1.01
N GLN A 339 -15.85 -25.34 -0.04
CA GLN A 339 -16.53 -26.10 -1.11
C GLN A 339 -15.56 -27.02 -1.85
N ASP A 340 -14.37 -26.52 -2.19
CA ASP A 340 -13.36 -27.31 -2.88
C ASP A 340 -12.86 -28.46 -2.00
N HIS A 341 -12.69 -28.23 -0.69
CA HIS A 341 -12.35 -29.28 0.27
C HIS A 341 -13.42 -30.38 0.34
N GLU A 342 -14.70 -30.02 0.39
CA GLU A 342 -15.81 -30.99 0.35
C GLU A 342 -15.81 -31.81 -0.95
N ILE A 343 -15.55 -31.16 -2.10
CA ILE A 343 -15.46 -31.83 -3.40
C ILE A 343 -14.28 -32.80 -3.41
N VAL A 344 -13.11 -32.37 -2.96
CA VAL A 344 -11.90 -33.21 -2.88
C VAL A 344 -12.13 -34.42 -1.98
N GLN A 345 -12.79 -34.23 -0.83
CA GLN A 345 -13.14 -35.34 0.05
C GLN A 345 -14.06 -36.35 -0.65
N ALA A 346 -15.12 -35.88 -1.30
CA ALA A 346 -16.04 -36.76 -2.04
C ALA A 346 -15.33 -37.52 -3.18
N LEU A 347 -14.40 -36.87 -3.88
CA LEU A 347 -13.58 -37.51 -4.91
C LEU A 347 -12.68 -38.62 -4.33
N ASN A 348 -12.06 -38.37 -3.17
CA ASN A 348 -11.23 -39.36 -2.48
C ASN A 348 -12.05 -40.54 -1.95
N GLU A 349 -13.33 -40.33 -1.63
CA GLU A 349 -14.31 -41.37 -1.29
C GLU A 349 -14.83 -42.14 -2.52
N GLY A 350 -14.39 -41.78 -3.73
CA GLY A 350 -14.70 -42.46 -4.98
C GLY A 350 -15.94 -41.95 -5.72
N LEU A 351 -16.53 -40.82 -5.31
CA LEU A 351 -17.60 -40.19 -6.10
C LEU A 351 -17.04 -39.57 -7.39
N PRO A 352 -17.74 -39.67 -8.52
CA PRO A 352 -17.32 -39.03 -9.76
C PRO A 352 -17.46 -37.50 -9.68
N LEU A 353 -16.51 -36.78 -10.30
CA LEU A 353 -16.38 -35.31 -10.26
C LEU A 353 -17.70 -34.57 -10.51
N GLN A 354 -18.42 -34.91 -11.58
CA GLN A 354 -19.65 -34.21 -11.95
C GLN A 354 -20.72 -34.31 -10.86
N ARG A 355 -20.78 -35.44 -10.16
CA ARG A 355 -21.74 -35.66 -9.06
C ARG A 355 -21.31 -34.91 -7.80
N SER A 356 -20.01 -34.87 -7.50
CA SER A 356 -19.46 -34.09 -6.39
C SER A 356 -19.73 -32.60 -6.57
N LEU A 357 -19.50 -32.06 -7.78
CA LEU A 357 -19.81 -30.67 -8.12
C LEU A 357 -21.31 -30.36 -8.00
N TYR A 358 -22.17 -31.24 -8.53
CA TYR A 358 -23.62 -31.06 -8.42
C TYR A 358 -24.07 -31.03 -6.96
N ARG A 359 -23.57 -31.93 -6.11
CA ARG A 359 -23.93 -31.99 -4.69
C ARG A 359 -23.63 -30.67 -3.96
N VAL A 360 -22.41 -30.15 -4.10
CA VAL A 360 -21.96 -28.94 -3.39
C VAL A 360 -22.64 -27.68 -3.92
N ARG A 361 -22.94 -27.62 -5.23
CA ARG A 361 -23.66 -26.48 -5.83
C ARG A 361 -25.16 -26.50 -5.55
N SER A 362 -25.80 -27.68 -5.58
CA SER A 362 -27.26 -27.82 -5.39
C SER A 362 -27.73 -27.63 -3.95
N SER A 363 -26.87 -27.89 -2.95
CA SER A 363 -27.22 -27.65 -1.53
C SER A 363 -27.34 -26.17 -1.13
N ARG A 364 -27.24 -25.22 -2.08
CA ARG A 364 -27.25 -23.76 -1.80
C ARG A 364 -28.18 -22.93 -2.69
N ASP A 365 -28.92 -23.55 -3.61
CA ASP A 365 -30.00 -22.90 -4.38
C ASP A 365 -31.37 -22.96 -3.64
N ILE A 366 -31.37 -23.34 -2.36
CA ILE A 366 -32.52 -23.37 -1.42
C ILE A 366 -32.16 -22.48 -0.24
#